data_AF-A0AAN8LFF4-F1
#
_entry.id   AF-A0AAN8LFF4-F1
#
_cell.length_a   1.000
_cell.length_b   1.000
_cell.length_c   1.000
_cell.angle_alpha   90.00
_cell.angle_beta   90.00
_cell.angle_gamma   90.00
#
_symmetry.space_group_name_H-M   'P 1'
#
loop_
_entity.id
_entity.type
_entity.pdbx_description
1 polymer ?
#
loop_
_entity_poly.entity_id
_entity_poly.type
_entity_poly.pdbx_seq_one_letter_code
_entity_poly.pdbx_strand_id
1 'polypeptide(L)'
;MQPSTTSQFRDTELSEEELCLLMGEFVIAAQQGNHQANGWPNTAYGTTKIGVTVLSRIQAHILTKTRAADGILLNACCPGWVRTDMAGSKAPKSPEEGAQTPTYLALLPEGAKEPHGQLVWDKTVQEW
;
A
#
# COMPACT_ATOMS: atom_id res chain seq x y z
N MET A 1 9.51 -6.65 -11.76
CA MET A 1 10.47 -5.89 -10.95
C MET A 1 11.69 -6.76 -10.71
N GLN A 2 12.91 -6.23 -10.65
CA GLN A 2 14.08 -7.08 -10.33
C GLN A 2 14.00 -7.60 -8.88
N PRO A 3 14.61 -8.77 -8.58
CA PRO A 3 14.54 -9.38 -7.26
C PRO A 3 15.08 -8.49 -6.13
N SER A 4 16.12 -7.70 -6.38
CA SER A 4 16.74 -6.80 -5.39
C SER A 4 15.81 -5.67 -4.94
N THR A 5 15.15 -4.99 -5.88
CA THR A 5 14.15 -3.95 -5.56
C THR A 5 12.93 -4.54 -4.86
N THR A 6 12.55 -5.77 -5.24
CA THR A 6 11.42 -6.48 -4.60
C THR A 6 11.74 -6.84 -3.15
N SER A 7 12.97 -7.26 -2.84
CA SER A 7 13.39 -7.52 -1.46
C SER A 7 13.39 -6.26 -0.60
N GLN A 8 13.78 -5.11 -1.15
CA GLN A 8 13.78 -3.83 -0.41
C GLN A 8 12.37 -3.43 0.05
N PHE A 9 11.36 -3.55 -0.83
CA PHE A 9 9.96 -3.23 -0.47
C PHE A 9 9.31 -4.23 0.52
N ARG A 10 9.97 -5.36 0.79
CA ARG A 10 9.53 -6.35 1.78
C ARG A 10 10.31 -6.29 3.08
N ASP A 11 11.36 -5.48 3.16
CA ASP A 11 12.12 -5.27 4.38
C ASP A 11 11.23 -4.64 5.46
N THR A 12 11.17 -5.29 6.62
CA THR A 12 10.36 -4.85 7.77
C THR A 12 10.98 -3.69 8.53
N GLU A 13 12.28 -3.45 8.35
CA GLU A 13 13.00 -2.34 9.00
C GLU A 13 13.28 -1.18 8.03
N LEU A 14 12.73 -1.20 6.81
CA LEU A 14 12.81 -0.08 5.88
C LEU A 14 12.27 1.20 6.52
N SER A 15 13.05 2.27 6.48
CA SER A 15 12.64 3.58 6.98
C SER A 15 11.80 4.36 5.96
N GLU A 16 11.05 5.35 6.44
CA GLU A 16 10.29 6.25 5.57
C GLU A 16 11.19 7.06 4.63
N GLU A 17 12.39 7.43 5.09
CA GLU A 17 13.39 8.14 4.29
C GLU A 17 13.92 7.26 3.15
N GLU A 18 14.29 6.00 3.44
CA GLU A 18 14.72 5.04 2.41
C GLU A 18 13.61 4.77 1.40
N LEU A 19 12.35 4.63 1.85
CA LEU A 19 11.22 4.50 0.94
C LEU A 19 11.07 5.73 0.02
N CYS A 20 11.22 6.94 0.56
CA CYS A 20 11.18 8.17 -0.24
C CYS A 20 12.27 8.19 -1.30
N LEU A 21 13.50 7.77 -0.95
CA LEU A 21 14.61 7.67 -1.91
C LEU A 21 14.31 6.67 -3.02
N LEU A 22 13.83 5.45 -2.68
CA LEU A 22 13.44 4.43 -3.67
C LEU A 22 12.35 4.94 -4.64
N MET A 23 11.34 5.63 -4.11
CA MET A 23 10.29 6.22 -4.94
C MET A 23 10.83 7.34 -5.85
N GLY A 24 11.81 8.12 -5.38
CA GLY A 24 12.52 9.13 -6.16
C GLY A 24 13.36 8.51 -7.29
N GLU A 25 14.06 7.41 -7.03
CA GLU A 25 14.83 6.67 -8.03
C GLU A 25 13.94 6.19 -9.18
N PHE A 26 12.73 5.69 -8.88
CA PHE A 26 11.76 5.34 -9.92
C PHE A 26 11.40 6.53 -10.80
N VAL A 27 11.13 7.70 -10.21
CA VAL A 27 10.78 8.92 -10.96
C VAL A 27 11.93 9.33 -11.88
N ILE A 28 13.16 9.34 -11.39
CA ILE A 28 14.36 9.66 -12.19
C ILE A 28 14.51 8.67 -13.34
N ALA A 29 14.38 7.36 -13.08
CA ALA A 29 14.51 6.33 -14.10
C ALA A 29 13.39 6.42 -15.16
N ALA A 30 12.17 6.77 -14.75
CA ALA A 30 11.05 6.99 -15.67
C ALA A 30 11.27 8.21 -16.56
N GLN A 31 11.80 9.31 -16.01
CA GLN A 31 12.16 10.51 -16.79
C GLN A 31 13.26 10.24 -17.81
N GLN A 32 14.22 9.36 -17.47
CA GLN A 32 15.29 8.93 -18.37
C GLN A 32 14.84 7.87 -19.39
N GLY A 33 13.63 7.32 -19.25
CA GLY A 33 13.11 6.26 -20.11
C GLY A 33 13.79 4.90 -19.92
N ASN A 34 14.50 4.69 -18.81
CA ASN A 34 15.26 3.46 -18.54
C ASN A 34 14.74 2.67 -17.32
N HIS A 35 13.57 3.02 -16.78
CA HIS A 35 12.98 2.37 -15.60
C HIS A 35 12.90 0.85 -15.70
N GLN A 36 12.49 0.31 -16.86
CA GLN A 36 12.44 -1.14 -17.07
C GLN A 36 13.82 -1.80 -17.06
N ALA A 37 14.83 -1.15 -17.66
CA ALA A 37 16.22 -1.63 -17.63
C ALA A 37 16.78 -1.61 -16.19
N ASN A 38 16.36 -0.63 -15.40
CA ASN A 38 16.67 -0.50 -13.98
C ASN A 38 15.77 -1.39 -13.09
N GLY A 39 14.97 -2.29 -13.67
CA GLY A 39 14.22 -3.29 -12.93
C GLY A 39 12.88 -2.82 -12.35
N TRP A 40 12.42 -1.62 -12.68
CA TRP A 40 11.11 -1.12 -12.26
C TRP A 40 9.98 -1.71 -13.12
N PRO A 41 8.77 -1.87 -12.57
CA PRO A 41 7.61 -2.29 -13.36
C PRO A 41 7.21 -1.20 -14.36
N ASN A 42 6.60 -1.60 -15.48
CA ASN A 42 6.12 -0.65 -16.49
C ASN A 42 4.72 -0.10 -16.16
N THR A 43 4.54 0.39 -14.93
CA THR A 43 3.29 1.00 -14.47
C THR A 43 3.58 2.05 -13.40
N ALA A 44 3.48 3.33 -13.76
CA ALA A 44 3.72 4.42 -12.80
C ALA A 44 2.72 4.37 -11.64
N TYR A 45 1.43 4.22 -11.95
CA TYR A 45 0.37 4.08 -10.93
C TYR A 45 0.61 2.88 -10.01
N GLY A 46 1.00 1.72 -10.56
CA GLY A 46 1.33 0.55 -9.77
C GLY A 46 2.47 0.83 -8.79
N THR A 47 3.55 1.47 -9.26
CA THR A 47 4.69 1.84 -8.41
C THR A 47 4.29 2.81 -7.31
N THR A 48 3.43 3.81 -7.57
CA THR A 48 2.97 4.71 -6.48
C THR A 48 2.17 3.97 -5.42
N LYS A 49 1.37 2.95 -5.79
CA LYS A 49 0.61 2.12 -4.84
C LYS A 49 1.47 1.11 -4.07
N ILE A 50 2.64 0.71 -4.62
CA ILE A 50 3.68 0.05 -3.82
C ILE A 50 4.14 0.98 -2.70
N GLY A 51 4.49 2.23 -3.03
CA GLY A 51 4.88 3.24 -2.05
C GLY A 51 3.85 3.43 -0.93
N VAL A 52 2.57 3.60 -1.27
CA VAL A 52 1.49 3.72 -0.27
C VAL A 52 1.37 2.49 0.63
N THR A 53 1.50 1.28 0.06
CA THR A 53 1.40 0.03 0.81
C THR A 53 2.56 -0.12 1.79
N VAL A 54 3.79 0.13 1.33
CA VAL A 54 4.98 0.04 2.17
C VAL A 54 4.99 1.12 3.24
N LEU A 55 4.62 2.36 2.91
CA LEU A 55 4.51 3.44 3.90
C LEU A 55 3.53 3.08 5.02
N SER A 56 2.39 2.47 4.67
CA SER A 56 1.41 2.01 5.67
C SER A 56 2.02 0.96 6.60
N ARG A 57 2.85 0.04 6.09
CA ARG A 57 3.55 -0.96 6.92
C ARG A 57 4.56 -0.30 7.87
N ILE A 58 5.34 0.66 7.36
CA ILE A 58 6.32 1.42 8.15
C ILE A 58 5.62 2.17 9.29
N GLN A 59 4.54 2.90 8.97
CA GLN A 59 3.80 3.68 9.96
C GLN A 59 3.12 2.80 11.01
N ALA A 60 2.57 1.65 10.62
CA ALA A 60 2.04 0.67 11.56
C ALA A 60 3.14 0.17 12.53
N HIS A 61 4.33 -0.17 12.01
CA HIS A 61 5.47 -0.56 12.85
C HIS A 61 5.90 0.53 13.83
N ILE A 62 5.96 1.78 13.37
CA ILE A 62 6.26 2.94 14.23
C ILE A 62 5.21 3.07 15.33
N LEU A 63 3.91 2.95 15.00
CA LEU A 63 2.83 2.99 15.99
C LEU A 63 2.97 1.87 17.03
N THR A 64 3.31 0.66 16.60
CA THR A 64 3.59 -0.46 17.52
C THR A 64 4.77 -0.14 18.44
N LYS A 65 5.87 0.44 17.94
CA LYS A 65 7.06 0.75 18.74
C LYS A 65 6.85 1.95 19.69
N THR A 66 6.08 2.95 19.27
CA THR A 66 6.03 4.27 19.95
C THR A 66 4.72 4.53 20.70
N ARG A 67 3.62 3.88 20.32
CA ARG A 67 2.25 4.17 20.79
C ARG A 67 1.41 2.89 21.01
N ALA A 68 2.05 1.79 21.40
CA ALA A 68 1.39 0.49 21.59
C ALA A 68 0.15 0.53 22.51
N ALA A 69 0.18 1.38 23.54
CA ALA A 69 -0.89 1.50 24.53
C ALA A 69 -2.16 2.18 23.97
N ASP A 70 -2.06 2.92 22.87
CA ASP A 70 -3.16 3.73 22.34
C ASP A 70 -4.16 2.91 21.51
N GLY A 71 -3.82 1.66 21.17
CA GLY A 71 -4.72 0.77 20.41
C GLY A 71 -5.00 1.22 18.97
N ILE A 72 -4.12 2.02 18.37
CA ILE A 72 -4.28 2.52 17.00
C ILE A 72 -3.98 1.40 15.98
N LEU A 73 -4.92 1.16 15.07
CA LEU A 73 -4.75 0.23 13.94
C LEU A 73 -4.57 1.01 12.63
N LEU A 74 -3.62 0.59 11.81
CA LEU A 74 -3.31 1.20 10.51
C LEU A 74 -3.06 0.11 9.48
N ASN A 75 -3.70 0.20 8.32
CA ASN A 75 -3.60 -0.77 7.24
C ASN A 75 -3.68 -0.08 5.87
N ALA A 76 -3.07 -0.70 4.86
CA ALA A 76 -3.36 -0.39 3.46
C ALA A 76 -4.56 -1.22 2.98
N CYS A 77 -5.29 -0.73 1.99
CA CYS A 77 -6.36 -1.53 1.38
C CYS A 77 -6.56 -1.28 -0.11
N CYS A 78 -7.19 -2.25 -0.76
CA CYS A 78 -7.69 -2.15 -2.12
C CYS A 78 -9.23 -2.14 -2.12
N PRO A 79 -9.88 -1.13 -2.72
CA PRO A 79 -11.34 -1.12 -2.88
C PRO A 79 -11.82 -2.09 -3.98
N GLY A 80 -10.90 -2.67 -4.75
CA GLY A 80 -11.18 -3.39 -5.99
C GLY A 80 -11.35 -2.44 -7.19
N TRP A 81 -11.88 -2.96 -8.30
CA TRP A 81 -12.13 -2.16 -9.50
C TRP A 81 -13.55 -1.55 -9.45
N VAL A 82 -13.62 -0.25 -9.20
CA VAL A 82 -14.84 0.49 -8.84
C VAL A 82 -15.26 1.44 -9.96
N ARG A 83 -16.57 1.57 -10.24
CA ARG A 83 -17.14 2.50 -11.22
C ARG A 83 -17.04 3.93 -10.71
N THR A 84 -15.92 4.57 -11.02
CA THR A 84 -15.63 5.98 -10.77
C THR A 84 -15.06 6.62 -12.02
N ASP A 85 -14.87 7.94 -12.03
CA ASP A 85 -14.23 8.66 -13.14
C ASP A 85 -12.81 8.12 -13.45
N MET A 86 -12.10 7.57 -12.45
CA MET A 86 -10.76 7.01 -12.61
C MET A 86 -10.76 5.67 -13.39
N ALA A 87 -11.80 4.86 -13.24
CA ALA A 87 -11.83 3.48 -13.72
C ALA A 87 -12.88 3.22 -14.81
N GLY A 88 -13.85 4.13 -14.98
CA GLY A 88 -14.90 4.06 -15.99
C GLY A 88 -16.07 3.14 -15.63
N SER A 89 -17.12 3.20 -16.45
CA SER A 89 -18.40 2.50 -16.22
C SER A 89 -18.33 0.98 -16.33
N LYS A 90 -17.26 0.43 -16.92
CA LYS A 90 -17.06 -1.03 -17.09
C LYS A 90 -16.57 -1.74 -15.83
N ALA A 91 -16.17 -0.99 -14.80
CA ALA A 91 -15.70 -1.60 -13.56
C ALA A 91 -16.84 -2.42 -12.88
N PRO A 92 -16.54 -3.57 -12.27
CA PRO A 92 -17.56 -4.48 -11.75
C PRO A 92 -18.22 -3.98 -10.47
N LYS A 93 -17.52 -3.20 -9.62
CA LYS A 93 -18.06 -2.71 -8.35
C LYS A 93 -18.68 -1.31 -8.49
N SER A 94 -19.78 -1.08 -7.78
CA SER A 94 -20.30 0.25 -7.45
C SER A 94 -19.40 0.97 -6.43
N PRO A 95 -19.49 2.31 -6.31
CA PRO A 95 -18.84 3.05 -5.22
C PRO A 95 -19.17 2.49 -3.83
N GLU A 96 -20.42 2.08 -3.59
CA GLU A 96 -20.88 1.50 -2.34
C GLU A 96 -20.20 0.16 -2.04
N GLU A 97 -20.07 -0.71 -3.04
CA GLU A 97 -19.31 -1.96 -2.92
C GLU A 97 -17.80 -1.71 -2.71
N GLY A 98 -17.25 -0.69 -3.38
CA GLY A 98 -15.85 -0.27 -3.21
C GLY A 98 -15.53 0.25 -1.82
N ALA A 99 -16.49 0.91 -1.16
CA ALA A 99 -16.33 1.48 0.17
C ALA A 99 -16.29 0.41 1.29
N GLN A 100 -16.74 -0.82 1.03
CA GLN A 100 -16.90 -1.84 2.07
C GLN A 100 -15.62 -2.20 2.82
N THR A 101 -14.49 -2.36 2.14
CA THR A 101 -13.21 -2.70 2.81
C THR A 101 -12.62 -1.51 3.57
N PRO A 102 -12.53 -0.29 2.98
CA PRO A 102 -12.14 0.90 3.74
C PRO A 102 -13.00 1.16 4.98
N THR A 103 -14.33 1.10 4.86
CA THR A 103 -15.25 1.29 5.97
C THR A 103 -15.10 0.22 7.04
N TYR A 104 -14.88 -1.04 6.64
CA TYR A 104 -14.57 -2.13 7.59
C TYR A 104 -13.32 -1.83 8.42
N LEU A 105 -12.22 -1.37 7.79
CA LEU A 105 -10.98 -1.05 8.49
C LEU A 105 -11.11 0.18 9.39
N ALA A 106 -11.89 1.17 8.98
CA ALA A 106 -12.14 2.37 9.77
C ALA A 106 -13.02 2.11 11.02
N LEU A 107 -13.80 1.02 11.01
CA LEU A 107 -14.78 0.67 12.04
C LEU A 107 -14.45 -0.65 12.73
N LEU A 108 -13.16 -1.03 12.78
CA LEU A 108 -12.75 -2.19 13.57
C LEU A 108 -13.22 -2.03 15.03
N PRO A 109 -13.69 -3.10 15.69
CA PRO A 109 -14.21 -3.01 17.04
C PRO A 109 -13.19 -2.43 18.02
N GLU A 110 -13.68 -1.71 19.03
CA GLU A 110 -12.83 -1.24 20.12
C GLU A 110 -12.08 -2.43 20.77
N GLY A 111 -10.79 -2.23 21.04
CA GLY A 111 -9.93 -3.28 21.58
C GLY A 111 -9.42 -4.31 20.57
N ALA A 112 -9.82 -4.23 19.29
CA ALA A 112 -9.25 -5.05 18.23
C ALA A 112 -7.72 -4.88 18.17
N LYS A 113 -7.02 -5.98 17.88
CA LYS A 113 -5.56 -6.01 17.69
C LYS A 113 -5.16 -6.22 16.24
N GLU A 114 -6.08 -6.68 15.41
CA GLU A 114 -5.85 -7.02 14.02
C GLU A 114 -7.04 -6.60 13.14
N PRO A 115 -6.82 -6.35 11.84
CA PRO A 115 -5.50 -6.30 11.19
C PRO A 115 -4.70 -5.04 11.56
N HIS A 116 -3.38 -5.16 11.58
CA HIS A 116 -2.43 -4.06 11.78
C HIS A 116 -1.22 -4.23 10.85
N GLY A 117 -0.86 -3.17 10.11
CA GLY A 117 0.24 -3.18 9.14
C GLY A 117 0.00 -4.08 7.93
N GLN A 118 -1.24 -4.42 7.62
CA GLN A 118 -1.60 -5.35 6.55
C GLN A 118 -2.03 -4.64 5.27
N LEU A 119 -1.95 -5.36 4.14
CA LEU A 119 -2.69 -5.04 2.93
C LEU A 119 -4.00 -5.82 2.93
N VAL A 120 -5.14 -5.16 2.79
CA VAL A 120 -6.46 -5.80 2.88
C VAL A 120 -7.29 -5.56 1.63
N TRP A 121 -7.88 -6.63 1.09
CA TRP A 121 -8.82 -6.59 -0.04
C TRP A 121 -9.98 -7.53 0.26
N ASP A 122 -11.21 -7.07 0.05
CA ASP A 122 -12.45 -7.82 0.31
C ASP A 122 -12.48 -8.35 1.76
N LYS A 123 -12.08 -7.45 2.68
CA LYS A 123 -11.94 -7.70 4.13
C LYS A 123 -11.00 -8.85 4.49
N THR A 124 -10.16 -9.28 3.55
CA THR A 124 -9.20 -10.38 3.71
C THR A 124 -7.78 -9.85 3.59
N VAL A 125 -6.90 -10.25 4.51
CA VAL A 125 -5.47 -9.92 4.50
C VAL A 125 -4.82 -10.59 3.29
N GLN A 126 -4.02 -9.81 2.57
CA GLN A 126 -3.24 -10.25 1.42
C GLN A 126 -1.77 -10.35 1.82
N GLU A 127 -1.09 -11.38 1.31
CA GLU A 127 0.36 -11.49 1.44
C GLU A 127 1.04 -10.37 0.64
N TRP A 128 2.11 -9.81 1.22
CA TRP A 128 2.90 -8.74 0.64
C TRP A 128 4.28 -9.23 0.19
#